data_AF-A0A3B0THD6-F1
#
_entry.id   AF-A0A3B0THD6-F1
#
_cell.length_a   1.000
_cell.length_b   1.000
_cell.length_c   1.000
_cell.angle_alpha   90.00
_cell.angle_beta   90.00
_cell.angle_gamma   90.00
#
_symmetry.space_group_name_H-M   'P 1'
#
loop_
_entity.id
_entity.type
_entity.pdbx_description
1 polymer ?
#
loop_
_entity_poly.entity_id
_entity_poly.type
_entity_poly.pdbx_seq_one_letter_code
_entity_poly.pdbx_strand_id
1 'polypeptide(L)'
;MLEDKFENIQKRFVELERLLADPEVISDQSKYQKLAKEYSDLAPLVEAIKKYVETVSHIKETEALLKDEPDSQMKELAQAELDDLEKQKEELQTHLDDLLNPKKQVKD
;
A
#
# COMPACT_ATOMS: atom_id res chain seq x y z
N MET A 1 7.41 0.24 -14.04
CA MET A 1 5.94 0.10 -13.94
C MET A 1 5.49 0.51 -12.53
N LEU A 2 4.19 0.59 -12.22
CA LEU A 2 3.69 1.07 -10.92
C LEU A 2 4.25 0.28 -9.73
N GLU A 3 4.47 -1.02 -9.93
CA GLU A 3 5.11 -1.94 -8.99
C GLU A 3 6.54 -1.50 -8.61
N ASP A 4 7.36 -1.10 -9.60
CA ASP A 4 8.71 -0.57 -9.33
C ASP A 4 8.67 0.69 -8.46
N LYS A 5 7.62 1.52 -8.59
CA LYS A 5 7.46 2.71 -7.73
C LYS A 5 7.15 2.29 -6.30
N PHE A 6 6.23 1.36 -6.12
CA PHE A 6 5.89 0.82 -4.79
C PHE A 6 7.09 0.16 -4.11
N GLU A 7 7.89 -0.58 -4.88
CA GLU A 7 9.10 -1.21 -4.38
C GLU A 7 10.13 -0.17 -3.93
N ASN A 8 10.36 0.89 -4.72
CA ASN A 8 11.29 1.96 -4.35
C ASN A 8 10.84 2.71 -3.08
N ILE A 9 9.55 2.98 -2.94
CA ILE A 9 8.99 3.63 -1.74
C ILE A 9 9.21 2.76 -0.50
N GLN A 10 8.89 1.46 -0.60
CA GLN A 10 9.10 0.52 0.51
C GLN A 10 10.59 0.37 0.87
N LYS A 11 11.48 0.27 -0.13
CA LYS A 11 12.94 0.24 0.09
C LYS A 11 13.42 1.49 0.83
N ARG A 12 12.96 2.67 0.41
CA ARG A 12 13.31 3.93 1.07
C ARG A 12 12.79 3.97 2.50
N PHE A 13 11.56 3.52 2.74
CA PHE A 13 10.98 3.46 4.07
C PHE A 13 11.80 2.59 5.03
N VAL A 14 12.17 1.37 4.61
CA VAL A 14 13.02 0.46 5.39
C VAL A 14 14.43 1.04 5.61
N GLU A 15 14.99 1.73 4.61
CA GLU A 15 16.25 2.44 4.76
C GLU A 15 16.14 3.53 5.83
N LEU A 16 15.06 4.32 5.83
CA LEU A 16 14.81 5.36 6.84
C LEU A 16 14.66 4.76 8.24
N GLU A 17 13.95 3.64 8.42
CA GLU A 17 13.87 2.94 9.71
C GLU A 17 15.26 2.60 10.23
N ARG A 18 16.12 2.06 9.36
CA ARG A 18 17.49 1.68 9.72
C ARG A 18 18.33 2.90 10.08
N LEU A 19 18.23 3.99 9.32
CA LEU A 19 18.94 5.24 9.58
C LEU A 19 18.46 5.90 10.87
N LEU A 20 17.17 5.87 11.18
CA LEU A 20 16.60 6.43 12.40
C LEU A 20 16.98 5.65 13.66
N ALA A 21 17.37 4.38 13.50
CA ALA A 21 17.91 3.54 14.57
C ALA A 21 19.44 3.69 14.76
N ASP A 22 20.13 4.40 13.86
CA ASP A 22 21.60 4.57 13.92
C ASP A 22 22.01 5.59 15.00
N PRO A 23 22.86 5.23 15.98
CA PRO A 23 23.36 6.16 17.00
C PRO A 23 24.02 7.42 16.44
N GLU A 24 24.70 7.33 15.30
CA GLU A 24 25.33 8.50 14.66
C GLU A 24 24.26 9.49 14.19
N VAL A 25 23.16 8.99 13.62
CA VAL A 25 22.02 9.81 13.21
C VAL A 25 21.26 10.37 14.41
N ILE A 26 21.02 9.56 15.44
CA ILE A 26 20.33 9.97 16.67
C ILE A 26 21.09 11.12 17.37
N SER A 27 22.42 11.07 17.33
CA SER A 27 23.28 12.11 17.91
C SER A 27 23.28 13.43 17.12
N ASP A 28 22.92 13.40 15.83
CA ASP A 28 22.74 14.58 14.98
C ASP A 28 21.25 14.94 14.86
N GLN A 29 20.81 15.86 15.72
CA GLN A 29 19.41 16.30 15.78
C GLN A 29 18.87 16.83 14.44
N SER A 30 19.70 17.52 13.64
CA SER A 30 19.27 18.08 12.36
C SER A 30 19.03 16.98 11.33
N LYS A 31 19.96 16.02 11.25
CA LYS A 31 19.84 14.85 10.36
C LYS A 31 18.66 13.98 10.77
N TYR A 32 18.51 13.71 12.07
CA TYR A 32 17.39 12.94 12.60
C TYR A 32 16.03 13.57 12.24
N GLN A 33 15.85 14.87 12.47
CA GLN A 33 14.59 15.55 12.16
C GLN A 33 14.21 15.47 10.68
N LYS A 34 15.19 15.59 9.77
CA LYS A 34 14.94 15.48 8.33
C LYS A 34 14.49 14.08 7.94
N LEU A 35 15.19 13.05 8.43
CA LEU A 35 14.87 11.65 8.15
C LEU A 35 13.54 11.23 8.80
N ALA A 36 13.26 11.70 10.02
CA ALA A 36 12.01 11.42 10.72
C ALA A 36 10.81 12.04 10.01
N LYS A 37 10.98 13.25 9.47
CA LYS A 37 9.97 13.88 8.63
C LYS A 37 9.72 13.07 7.36
N GLU A 38 10.77 12.70 6.64
CA GLU A 38 10.65 11.88 5.43
C GLU A 38 9.96 10.53 5.72
N TYR A 39 10.32 9.87 6.82
CA TYR A 39 9.70 8.64 7.28
C TYR A 39 8.20 8.83 7.54
N SER A 40 7.84 9.89 8.27
CA SER A 40 6.44 10.23 8.55
C SER A 40 5.65 10.55 7.28
N ASP A 41 6.27 11.20 6.30
CA ASP A 41 5.63 11.54 5.03
C ASP A 41 5.40 10.28 4.16
N LEU A 42 6.29 9.28 4.25
CA LEU A 42 6.17 8.01 3.51
C LEU A 42 5.27 6.96 4.20
N ALA A 43 5.11 7.02 5.52
CA ALA A 43 4.30 6.06 6.29
C ALA A 43 2.88 5.83 5.73
N PRO A 44 2.06 6.86 5.44
CA PRO A 44 0.71 6.64 4.90
C PRO A 44 0.74 5.98 3.51
N LEU A 45 1.75 6.30 2.71
CA LEU A 45 1.91 5.73 1.37
C LEU A 45 2.30 4.24 1.44
N VAL A 46 3.20 3.87 2.34
CA VAL A 46 3.58 2.46 2.57
C VAL A 46 2.40 1.66 3.12
N GLU A 47 1.63 2.23 4.05
CA GLU A 47 0.43 1.57 4.58
C GLU A 47 -0.61 1.31 3.48
N ALA A 48 -0.87 2.30 2.63
CA ALA A 48 -1.78 2.15 1.49
C ALA A 48 -1.26 1.12 0.47
N ILE A 49 0.04 1.09 0.19
CA ILE A 49 0.66 0.10 -0.71
C ILE A 49 0.47 -1.30 -0.14
N LYS A 50 0.72 -1.49 1.16
CA LYS A 50 0.57 -2.79 1.83
C LYS A 50 -0.87 -3.30 1.71
N LYS A 51 -1.85 -2.46 2.06
CA LYS A 51 -3.28 -2.80 1.93
C LYS A 51 -3.65 -3.17 0.49
N TYR A 52 -3.19 -2.39 -0.49
CA TYR A 52 -3.43 -2.70 -1.90
C TYR A 52 -2.87 -4.06 -2.32
N VAL A 53 -1.63 -4.38 -1.93
CA VAL A 53 -0.99 -5.67 -2.24
C VAL A 53 -1.74 -6.82 -1.56
N GLU A 54 -2.15 -6.66 -0.31
CA GLU A 54 -2.97 -7.63 0.43
C GLU A 54 -4.31 -7.87 -0.26
N THR A 55 -5.06 -6.80 -0.62
CA THR A 55 -6.33 -6.91 -1.35
C THR A 55 -6.14 -7.63 -2.69
N VAL A 56 -5.08 -7.32 -3.45
CA VAL A 56 -4.79 -8.01 -4.72
C VAL A 56 -4.44 -9.48 -4.50
N SER A 57 -3.78 -9.85 -3.39
CA SER A 57 -3.56 -11.25 -3.03
C SER A 57 -4.88 -11.96 -2.74
N HIS A 58 -5.73 -11.36 -1.90
CA HIS A 58 -7.04 -11.92 -1.57
C HIS A 58 -7.92 -12.10 -2.81
N ILE A 59 -7.93 -11.14 -3.74
CA ILE A 59 -8.64 -11.29 -5.03
C ILE A 59 -8.19 -12.57 -5.75
N LYS A 60 -6.87 -12.78 -5.89
CA LYS A 60 -6.33 -13.96 -6.58
C LYS A 60 -6.69 -15.26 -5.86
N GLU A 61 -6.68 -15.25 -4.53
CA GLU A 61 -7.06 -16.38 -3.69
C GLU A 61 -8.56 -16.69 -3.86
N THR A 62 -9.43 -15.69 -3.82
CA THR A 62 -10.88 -15.81 -4.01
C THR A 62 -11.23 -16.27 -5.44
N GLU A 63 -10.56 -15.74 -6.47
CA GLU A 63 -10.70 -16.19 -7.86
C GLU A 63 -10.31 -17.67 -8.00
N ALA A 64 -9.24 -18.11 -7.33
CA ALA A 64 -8.82 -19.50 -7.34
C ALA A 64 -9.84 -20.41 -6.64
N LEU A 65 -10.39 -19.98 -5.50
CA LEU A 65 -11.46 -20.70 -4.79
C LEU A 65 -12.71 -20.84 -5.66
N LEU A 66 -13.17 -19.76 -6.30
CA LEU A 66 -14.35 -19.76 -7.17
C LEU A 66 -14.25 -20.76 -8.33
N LYS A 67 -13.04 -20.93 -8.87
CA LYS A 67 -12.80 -21.84 -9.99
C LYS A 67 -13.03 -23.30 -9.62
N ASP A 68 -12.65 -23.68 -8.40
CA ASP A 68 -12.68 -25.07 -7.94
C ASP A 68 -13.90 -25.40 -7.06
N GLU A 69 -14.73 -24.41 -6.69
CA GLU A 69 -15.92 -24.58 -5.85
C GLU A 69 -17.11 -25.20 -6.61
N PRO A 70 -17.56 -26.42 -6.31
CA PRO A 70 -18.71 -27.04 -6.97
C PRO A 70 -20.08 -26.55 -6.45
N ASP A 71 -20.17 -26.06 -5.22
CA ASP A 71 -21.45 -25.66 -4.61
C ASP A 71 -21.90 -24.27 -5.10
N SER A 72 -23.15 -24.18 -5.57
CA SER A 72 -23.69 -22.94 -6.15
C SER A 72 -23.90 -21.83 -5.13
N GLN A 73 -24.26 -22.17 -3.88
CA GLN A 73 -24.45 -21.17 -2.84
C GLN A 73 -23.11 -20.61 -2.39
N MET A 74 -22.09 -21.47 -2.23
CA MET A 74 -20.73 -21.04 -1.92
C MET A 74 -20.13 -20.19 -3.03
N LYS A 75 -20.40 -20.51 -4.30
CA LYS A 75 -20.02 -19.67 -5.45
C LYS A 75 -20.63 -18.28 -5.40
N GLU A 76 -21.92 -18.15 -5.10
CA GLU A 76 -22.58 -16.85 -4.98
C GLU A 76 -21.96 -15.99 -3.87
N LEU A 77 -21.63 -16.61 -2.72
CA LEU A 77 -20.97 -15.93 -1.61
C LEU A 77 -19.55 -15.45 -1.97
N ALA A 78 -18.75 -16.33 -2.58
CA ALA A 78 -17.39 -15.99 -2.99
C ALA A 78 -17.36 -14.95 -4.12
N GLN A 79 -18.36 -14.93 -5.00
CA GLN A 79 -18.50 -13.90 -6.02
C GLN A 79 -18.81 -12.53 -5.38
N ALA A 80 -19.71 -12.49 -4.40
CA ALA A 80 -20.00 -11.25 -3.68
C ALA A 80 -18.76 -10.71 -2.94
N GLU A 81 -17.97 -11.60 -2.33
CA GLU A 81 -16.68 -11.22 -1.71
C GLU A 81 -15.69 -10.69 -2.75
N LEU A 82 -15.59 -11.33 -3.92
CA LEU A 82 -14.73 -10.87 -5.00
C LEU A 82 -15.13 -9.46 -5.46
N ASP A 83 -16.41 -9.20 -5.67
CA ASP A 83 -16.92 -7.88 -6.10
C ASP A 83 -16.57 -6.79 -5.06
N ASP A 84 -16.69 -7.09 -3.77
CA ASP A 84 -16.31 -6.18 -2.68
C ASP A 84 -14.79 -5.92 -2.64
N LEU A 85 -13.97 -6.95 -2.87
CA LEU A 85 -12.51 -6.82 -2.93
C LEU A 85 -12.07 -6.00 -4.15
N GLU A 86 -12.71 -6.19 -5.30
CA GLU A 86 -12.44 -5.40 -6.51
C GLU A 86 -12.74 -3.91 -6.29
N LYS A 87 -13.87 -3.60 -5.64
CA LYS A 87 -14.21 -2.23 -5.27
C LYS A 87 -13.18 -1.63 -4.31
N GLN A 88 -12.77 -2.37 -3.28
CA GLN A 88 -11.73 -1.93 -2.34
C GLN A 88 -10.41 -1.66 -3.05
N LYS A 89 -10.04 -2.52 -4.02
CA LYS A 89 -8.83 -2.33 -4.83
C LYS A 89 -8.90 -1.01 -5.62
N GLU A 90 -10.02 -0.67 -6.24
CA GLU A 90 -10.18 0.60 -6.98
C GLU A 90 -10.10 1.83 -6.06
N GLU A 91 -10.71 1.76 -4.88
CA GLU A 91 -10.64 2.82 -3.86
C GLU A 91 -9.19 3.02 -3.38
N LEU A 92 -8.47 1.93 -3.11
CA LEU A 92 -7.05 1.96 -2.72
C LEU A 92 -6.15 2.48 -3.84
N GLN A 93 -6.42 2.13 -5.11
CA GLN A 93 -5.68 2.67 -6.25
C GLN A 93 -5.84 4.19 -6.36
N THR A 94 -7.08 4.67 -6.21
CA THR A 94 -7.37 6.12 -6.23
C THR A 94 -6.64 6.82 -5.08
N HIS A 95 -6.72 6.26 -3.87
CA HIS A 95 -6.02 6.81 -2.70
C HIS A 95 -4.50 6.83 -2.87
N LEU A 96 -3.92 5.79 -3.46
CA LEU A 96 -2.49 5.73 -3.77
C LEU A 96 -2.08 6.79 -4.80
N ASP A 97 -2.88 6.98 -5.85
CA ASP A 97 -2.62 8.00 -6.87
C ASP A 97 -2.63 9.42 -6.29
N ASP A 98 -3.54 9.66 -5.34
CA ASP A 98 -3.64 10.90 -4.57
C ASP A 98 -2.40 11.13 -3.69
N LEU A 99 -1.97 10.13 -2.93
CA LEU A 99 -0.77 10.21 -2.08
C LEU A 99 0.52 10.38 -2.90
N LEU A 100 0.60 9.77 -4.09
CA LEU A 100 1.74 9.91 -4.99
C LEU A 100 1.78 11.26 -5.70
N ASN A 101 0.62 11.91 -5.88
CA ASN A 101 0.50 13.17 -6.60
C ASN A 101 -0.35 14.20 -5.83
N PRO A 102 0.05 14.61 -4.61
CA PRO A 102 -0.77 15.48 -3.76
C PRO A 102 -1.06 16.84 -4.41
N LYS A 103 -0.23 17.28 -5.37
CA LYS A 103 -0.47 18.51 -6.15
C LYS A 103 -1.65 18.41 -7.13
N LYS A 104 -2.15 17.22 -7.48
CA LYS A 104 -3.33 17.07 -8.37
C LYS A 104 -4.64 17.48 -7.69
N GLN A 105 -4.70 17.47 -6.37
CA GLN A 105 -5.88 17.90 -5.61
C GLN A 105 -6.02 19.41 -5.54
N VAL A 106 -4.99 20.17 -5.93
CA VAL A 106 -5.08 21.61 -6.15
C VAL A 106 -5.62 21.84 -7.57
N LYS A 107 -6.91 21.57 -7.76
CA LYS A 107 -7.69 22.19 -8.83
C LYS A 107 -8.49 23.31 -8.16
N ASP A 108 -8.33 24.51 -8.69
CA ASP A 108 -8.99 25.76 -8.27
C ASP A 108 -10.50 25.62 -8.00
#